data_AF-A0A523UMM6-F1
#
_entry.id   AF-A0A523UMM6-F1
#
_cell.length_a   1.000
_cell.length_b   1.000
_cell.length_c   1.000
_cell.angle_alpha   90.00
_cell.angle_beta   90.00
_cell.angle_gamma   90.00
#
_symmetry.space_group_name_H-M   'P 1'
#
loop_
_entity.id
_entity.type
_entity.pdbx_description
1 polymer ?
#
loop_
_entity_poly.entity_id
_entity_poly.type
_entity_poly.pdbx_seq_one_letter_code
_entity_poly.pdbx_strand_id
1 'polypeptide(L)'
;MDRHKSAEKRTRQNERRRMRNKGMKSAMRTAIKKASAEPKTENLNTTYSMIDKAVKKHLIHKKTAARMKSKLARTVSPKPKPQQRETSDKS
;
A
#
# COMPACT_ATOMS: atom_id res chain seq x y z
N MET A 1 -29.70 19.48 0.24
CA MET A 1 -28.66 19.69 1.28
C MET A 1 -29.26 19.27 2.61
N ASP A 2 -28.60 18.37 3.35
CA ASP A 2 -29.14 17.80 4.59
C ASP A 2 -29.42 18.89 5.63
N ARG A 3 -30.69 19.04 6.02
CA ARG A 3 -31.20 20.07 6.93
C ARG A 3 -30.95 19.73 8.41
N HIS A 4 -29.94 18.91 8.72
CA HIS A 4 -29.69 18.39 10.07
C HIS A 4 -28.31 18.80 10.57
N LYS A 5 -28.26 19.37 11.79
CA LYS A 5 -27.02 19.86 12.46
C LYS A 5 -25.90 18.80 12.51
N SER A 6 -26.27 17.51 12.56
CA SER A 6 -25.34 16.38 12.55
C SER A 6 -24.61 16.19 11.21
N ALA A 7 -25.28 16.47 10.09
CA ALA A 7 -24.70 16.37 8.75
C ALA A 7 -23.64 17.45 8.51
N GLU A 8 -23.94 18.70 8.88
CA GLU A 8 -22.99 19.83 8.79
C GLU A 8 -21.73 19.56 9.64
N LYS A 9 -21.91 19.03 10.85
CA LYS A 9 -20.79 18.59 11.71
C LYS A 9 -19.95 17.51 11.03
N ARG A 10 -20.56 16.51 10.39
CA ARG A 10 -19.83 15.47 9.66
C ARG A 10 -19.03 16.03 8.49
N THR A 11 -19.57 16.97 7.72
CA THR A 11 -18.85 17.62 6.60
C THR A 11 -17.56 18.28 7.09
N ARG A 12 -17.65 19.11 8.14
CA ARG A 12 -16.49 19.79 8.76
C ARG A 12 -15.45 18.81 9.32
N GLN A 13 -15.88 17.72 9.95
CA GLN A 13 -14.96 16.68 10.44
C GLN A 13 -14.28 15.93 9.29
N ASN A 14 -15.03 15.61 8.24
CA ASN A 14 -14.54 14.89 7.08
C ASN A 14 -13.51 15.71 6.31
N GLU A 15 -13.71 17.01 6.16
CA GLU A 15 -12.75 17.90 5.50
C GLU A 15 -11.41 17.94 6.24
N ARG A 16 -11.44 18.12 7.57
CA ARG A 16 -10.24 18.06 8.42
C ARG A 16 -9.52 16.73 8.33
N ARG A 17 -10.27 15.60 8.31
CA ARG A 17 -9.70 14.26 8.13
C ARG A 17 -9.12 14.08 6.73
N ARG A 18 -9.80 14.58 5.69
CA ARG A 18 -9.37 14.52 4.28
C ARG A 18 -8.05 15.24 4.09
N MET A 19 -7.91 16.46 4.61
CA MET A 19 -6.68 17.25 4.48
C MET A 19 -5.47 16.54 5.11
N ARG A 20 -5.62 16.01 6.33
CA ARG A 20 -4.55 15.23 6.99
C ARG A 20 -4.22 13.94 6.24
N ASN A 21 -5.24 13.22 5.76
CA ASN A 21 -5.04 11.94 5.08
C ASN A 21 -4.47 12.11 3.66
N LYS A 22 -4.76 13.23 2.99
CA LYS A 22 -4.27 13.51 1.63
C LYS A 22 -2.75 13.46 1.56
N GLY A 23 -2.07 14.16 2.47
CA GLY A 23 -0.60 14.24 2.49
C GLY A 23 0.08 12.88 2.71
N MET A 24 -0.43 12.10 3.67
CA MET A 24 0.10 10.75 3.91
C MET A 24 -0.13 9.81 2.73
N LYS A 25 -1.31 9.90 2.10
CA LYS A 25 -1.67 9.06 0.95
C LYS A 25 -0.86 9.42 -0.29
N SER A 26 -0.60 10.70 -0.52
CA SER A 26 0.27 11.14 -1.64
C SER A 26 1.72 10.74 -1.40
N ALA A 27 2.28 10.97 -0.20
CA ALA A 27 3.64 10.59 0.13
C ALA A 27 3.87 9.07 -0.05
N MET A 28 2.94 8.24 0.45
CA MET A 28 2.99 6.79 0.26
C MET A 28 2.98 6.40 -1.23
N ARG A 29 2.11 7.02 -2.05
CA ARG A 29 2.06 6.74 -3.49
C ARG A 29 3.36 7.13 -4.20
N THR A 30 3.95 8.27 -3.83
CA THR A 30 5.22 8.72 -4.37
C THR A 30 6.35 7.78 -4.01
N ALA A 31 6.43 7.33 -2.75
CA ALA A 31 7.43 6.36 -2.30
C ALA A 31 7.33 5.03 -3.08
N ILE A 32 6.11 4.52 -3.27
CA ILE A 32 5.87 3.31 -4.08
C ILE A 32 6.32 3.50 -5.53
N LYS A 33 6.05 4.66 -6.13
CA LYS A 33 6.49 4.96 -7.51
C LYS A 33 8.02 4.99 -7.60
N LYS A 34 8.69 5.62 -6.64
CA LYS A 34 10.16 5.67 -6.56
C LYS A 34 10.77 4.28 -6.38
N ALA A 35 10.27 3.49 -5.43
CA ALA A 35 10.76 2.14 -5.16
C ALA A 35 10.53 1.17 -6.34
N SER A 36 9.50 1.41 -7.16
CA SER A 36 9.27 0.64 -8.38
C SER A 36 10.19 1.04 -9.54
N ALA A 37 10.67 2.28 -9.58
CA ALA A 37 11.58 2.76 -10.62
C ALA A 37 13.04 2.43 -10.29
N GLU A 38 13.43 2.61 -9.03
CA GLU A 38 14.77 2.31 -8.51
C GLU A 38 14.66 1.36 -7.31
N PRO A 39 14.77 0.04 -7.54
CA PRO A 39 14.67 -0.97 -6.49
C PRO A 39 15.95 -1.03 -5.64
N LYS A 40 16.25 0.06 -4.92
CA LYS A 40 17.28 0.11 -3.89
C LYS A 40 16.70 -0.40 -2.57
N THR A 41 17.50 -1.14 -1.80
CA THR A 41 17.10 -1.74 -0.51
C THR A 41 16.56 -0.68 0.48
N GLU A 42 17.19 0.48 0.55
CA GLU A 42 16.77 1.59 1.41
C GLU A 42 15.39 2.16 1.01
N ASN A 43 15.15 2.32 -0.29
CA ASN A 43 13.88 2.81 -0.82
C ASN A 43 12.74 1.82 -0.56
N LEU A 44 13.03 0.52 -0.56
CA LEU A 44 12.05 -0.53 -0.26
C LEU A 44 11.69 -0.55 1.23
N ASN A 45 12.69 -0.48 2.11
CA ASN A 45 12.47 -0.48 3.56
C ASN A 45 11.64 0.74 4.01
N THR A 46 11.99 1.92 3.50
CA THR A 46 11.23 3.15 3.77
C THR A 46 9.80 3.07 3.25
N THR A 47 9.62 2.53 2.04
CA THR A 47 8.29 2.34 1.44
C THR A 47 7.43 1.36 2.23
N TYR A 48 7.97 0.23 2.68
CA TYR A 48 7.25 -0.73 3.52
C TYR A 48 6.84 -0.12 4.86
N SER A 49 7.73 0.64 5.51
CA SER A 49 7.40 1.37 6.73
C SER A 49 6.25 2.37 6.52
N MET A 50 6.25 3.11 5.40
CA MET A 50 5.16 4.03 5.06
C MET A 50 3.83 3.32 4.83
N ILE A 51 3.83 2.18 4.15
CA ILE A 51 2.62 1.36 3.93
C ILE A 51 2.06 0.89 5.27
N ASP A 52 2.89 0.39 6.18
CA ASP A 52 2.45 -0.12 7.47
C ASP A 52 1.96 1.00 8.40
N LYS A 53 2.60 2.17 8.37
CA LYS A 53 2.09 3.38 9.06
C LYS A 53 0.70 3.79 8.53
N ALA A 54 0.45 3.64 7.23
CA ALA A 54 -0.86 3.94 6.64
C ALA A 54 -1.93 2.92 7.07
N VAL A 55 -1.57 1.65 7.29
CA VAL A 55 -2.46 0.64 7.87
C VAL A 55 -2.78 0.96 9.32
N LYS A 56 -1.76 1.27 10.14
CA LYS A 56 -1.93 1.60 11.56
C LYS A 56 -2.87 2.78 11.80
N LYS A 57 -2.85 3.76 10.88
CA LYS A 57 -3.75 4.92 10.92
C LYS A 57 -5.10 4.69 10.21
N HIS A 58 -5.39 3.46 9.78
CA HIS A 58 -6.60 3.08 9.03
C HIS A 58 -6.82 3.86 7.72
N LEU A 59 -5.76 4.39 7.10
CA LEU A 59 -5.87 5.06 5.79
C LEU A 59 -6.04 4.04 4.64
N ILE A 60 -5.49 2.84 4.81
CA ILE A 60 -5.61 1.72 3.87
C ILE A 60 -5.93 0.43 4.63
N HIS A 61 -6.70 -0.44 3.99
CA HIS A 61 -6.99 -1.76 4.54
C HIS A 61 -5.78 -2.68 4.47
N LYS A 62 -5.65 -3.61 5.42
CA LYS A 62 -4.55 -4.60 5.50
C LYS A 62 -4.34 -5.39 4.20
N LYS A 63 -5.43 -5.78 3.53
CA LYS A 63 -5.37 -6.48 2.22
C LYS A 63 -4.81 -5.58 1.11
N THR A 64 -5.10 -4.28 1.14
CA THR A 64 -4.55 -3.32 0.18
C THR A 64 -3.05 -3.14 0.39
N ALA A 65 -2.60 -3.03 1.64
CA ALA A 65 -1.18 -3.00 1.98
C ALA A 65 -0.46 -4.27 1.53
N ALA A 66 -1.00 -5.46 1.84
CA ALA A 66 -0.44 -6.74 1.41
C ALA A 66 -0.29 -6.82 -0.12
N ARG A 67 -1.32 -6.39 -0.87
CA ARG A 67 -1.27 -6.33 -2.34
C ARG A 67 -0.16 -5.40 -2.84
N MET A 68 0.03 -4.24 -2.21
CA MET A 68 1.08 -3.29 -2.60
C MET A 68 2.48 -3.86 -2.34
N LYS A 69 2.70 -4.48 -1.17
CA LYS A 69 3.97 -5.16 -0.84
C LYS A 69 4.26 -6.30 -1.82
N SER A 70 3.26 -7.14 -2.13
CA SER A 70 3.40 -8.23 -3.09
C SER A 70 3.78 -7.74 -4.50
N LYS A 71 3.19 -6.62 -4.96
CA LYS A 71 3.57 -6.00 -6.23
C LYS A 71 5.02 -5.52 -6.23
N LEU A 72 5.46 -4.86 -5.16
CA LEU A 72 6.85 -4.39 -5.02
C LEU A 72 7.84 -5.55 -4.94
N ALA A 73 7.51 -6.62 -4.23
CA ALA A 73 8.35 -7.81 -4.17
C ALA A 73 8.54 -8.42 -5.58
N ARG A 74 7.46 -8.53 -6.36
CA ARG A 74 7.51 -9.05 -7.74
C ARG A 74 8.33 -8.21 -8.70
N THR A 75 8.47 -6.90 -8.46
CA THR A 75 9.31 -6.02 -9.30
C THR A 75 10.79 -6.12 -8.93
N VAL A 76 11.11 -6.47 -7.69
CA VAL A 76 12.49 -6.53 -7.17
C VAL A 76 13.09 -7.93 -7.35
N SER A 77 12.31 -8.99 -7.10
CA SER A 77 12.75 -10.36 -7.32
C SER A 77 12.38 -10.81 -8.74
N PRO A 78 13.35 -11.12 -9.62
CA PRO A 78 13.04 -11.94 -10.78
C PRO A 78 12.51 -13.28 -10.26
N LYS A 79 11.37 -13.75 -10.80
CA LYS A 79 10.74 -15.01 -10.33
C LYS A 79 11.80 -16.13 -10.30
N PRO A 80 11.86 -16.97 -9.25
CA PRO A 80 12.51 -18.26 -9.41
C PRO A 80 11.78 -19.01 -10.53
N LYS A 81 12.53 -19.52 -11.51
CA LYS A 81 12.00 -20.31 -12.62
C LYS A 81 11.09 -21.40 -12.05
N PRO A 82 9.93 -21.69 -12.65
CA PRO A 82 9.09 -22.79 -12.19
C PRO A 82 9.95 -24.05 -12.24
N GLN A 83 10.25 -24.61 -11.07
CA GLN A 83 10.89 -25.92 -10.96
C GLN A 83 9.91 -26.90 -11.60
N GLN A 84 10.32 -27.48 -12.73
CA GLN A 84 9.61 -28.56 -13.39
C GLN A 84 9.39 -29.61 -12.31
N ARG A 85 8.13 -29.84 -11.95
CA ARG A 85 7.81 -31.00 -11.13
C ARG A 85 8.04 -32.17 -12.06
N GLU A 86 9.21 -32.78 -11.97
CA GLU A 86 9.44 -34.07 -12.59
C GLU A 86 8.44 -35.03 -11.96
N THR A 87 7.32 -35.24 -12.66
CA THR A 87 6.46 -36.38 -12.44
C THR A 87 7.12 -37.55 -13.15
N SER A 88 8.29 -37.97 -12.65
CA SER A 88 8.95 -39.21 -13.02
C SER A 88 8.80 -40.18 -11.85
N ASP A 89 8.03 -41.22 -12.12
CA ASP A 89 8.07 -42.52 -11.45
C ASP A 89 7.87 -42.61 -9.93
N LYS A 90 6.68 -43.11 -9.56
CA LYS A 90 6.62 -44.35 -8.77
C LYS A 90 5.28 -45.05 -9.01
N SER A 91 5.38 -46.06 -9.87
CA SER A 91 4.70 -47.37 -9.90
C SER A 91 3.32 -47.49 -9.28
#